data_AF-A0A0F8XZM1-F1
#
_entry.id   AF-A0A0F8XZM1-F1
#
_cell.length_a   1.000
_cell.length_b   1.000
_cell.length_c   1.000
_cell.angle_alpha   90.00
_cell.angle_beta   90.00
_cell.angle_gamma   90.00
#
_symmetry.space_group_name_H-M   'P 1'
#
loop_
_entity.id
_entity.type
_entity.pdbx_description
1 polymer ?
#
loop_
_entity_poly.entity_id
_entity_poly.type
_entity_poly.pdbx_seq_one_letter_code
_entity_poly.pdbx_strand_id
1 'polypeptide(L)'
;MVAKKKATDDGLGAWASTIDVDATKQLLDEIGTTQGLPWLKVESSDTKYIPNLVRVCPKRPEWTHPYQITPVHYLGPQNRMVICPKEAVSGECPVCVQSWIFFEADNKKAAGQLRSKFRTFLNVVKINKDGSLAEEKIFVLGLNQMQFSGKRGAKFDLDEEGDLPLFEFFKKYGDLSHVETGRNLIIKAKKDTSNPNQDF
;
A
#
# COMPACT_ATOMS: atom_id res chain seq x y z
N MET A 1 34.38 14.52 17.59
CA MET A 1 33.90 13.17 17.23
C MET A 1 32.42 13.11 17.60
N VAL A 2 31.53 13.25 16.62
CA VAL A 2 30.08 13.21 16.86
C VAL A 2 29.65 11.75 16.82
N ALA A 3 29.14 11.25 17.95
CA ALA A 3 28.63 9.90 18.07
C ALA A 3 27.53 9.68 17.01
N LYS A 4 27.76 8.73 16.09
CA LYS A 4 26.74 8.19 15.20
C LYS A 4 25.64 7.61 16.10
N LYS A 5 24.50 8.30 16.20
CA LYS A 5 23.26 7.71 16.73
C LYS A 5 23.02 6.43 15.94
N LYS A 6 23.09 5.27 16.59
CA LYS A 6 22.50 4.04 16.08
C LYS A 6 21.03 4.37 15.81
N ALA A 7 20.64 4.30 14.54
CA ALA A 7 19.23 4.31 14.17
C ALA A 7 18.59 3.15 14.94
N THR A 8 17.68 3.45 15.85
CA THR A 8 16.81 2.43 16.42
C THR A 8 15.92 1.94 15.29
N ASP A 9 15.94 0.62 15.10
CA ASP A 9 15.37 -0.12 14.00
C ASP A 9 13.84 -0.24 14.16
N ASP A 10 13.19 0.92 14.27
CA ASP A 10 11.79 1.03 14.63
C ASP A 10 10.96 1.24 13.35
N GLY A 11 10.89 0.18 12.54
CA GLY A 11 9.65 -0.18 11.84
C GLY A 11 9.20 0.63 10.61
N LEU A 12 9.91 1.68 10.17
CA LEU A 12 9.65 2.35 8.86
C LEU A 12 10.91 2.88 8.16
N GLY A 13 11.96 3.27 8.89
CA GLY A 13 13.19 3.83 8.31
C GLY A 13 14.05 2.80 7.55
N ALA A 14 14.05 1.54 7.99
CA ALA A 14 14.71 0.43 7.30
C ALA A 14 14.00 0.02 5.99
N TRP A 15 12.77 0.48 5.75
CA TRP A 15 11.92 0.11 4.62
C TRP A 15 12.16 0.97 3.38
N ALA A 16 12.79 2.12 3.58
CA ALA A 16 13.34 2.94 2.51
C ALA A 16 14.63 2.34 1.91
N SER A 17 14.99 1.09 2.27
CA SER A 17 16.12 0.39 1.66
C SER A 17 15.78 0.02 0.21
N THR A 18 16.06 0.98 -0.67
CA THR A 18 15.99 0.91 -2.13
C THR A 18 14.59 0.61 -2.66
N ILE A 19 13.74 1.64 -2.71
CA ILE A 19 12.56 1.63 -3.57
C ILE A 19 13.07 1.43 -5.01
N ASP A 20 12.74 0.28 -5.61
CA ASP A 20 13.02 0.03 -7.02
C ASP A 20 12.10 0.93 -7.87
N VAL A 21 12.65 2.07 -8.29
CA VAL A 21 11.93 3.09 -9.04
C VAL A 21 11.46 2.55 -10.40
N ASP A 22 12.23 1.66 -11.04
CA ASP A 22 11.91 1.18 -12.37
C ASP A 22 10.85 0.08 -12.32
N ALA A 23 10.95 -0.86 -11.38
CA ALA A 23 9.89 -1.83 -11.11
C ALA A 23 8.58 -1.15 -10.72
N THR A 24 8.65 -0.07 -9.92
CA THR A 24 7.48 0.72 -9.57
C THR A 24 6.90 1.48 -10.76
N LYS A 25 7.72 2.11 -11.61
CA LYS A 25 7.22 2.79 -12.83
C LYS A 25 6.49 1.79 -13.72
N GLN A 26 7.11 0.63 -13.96
CA GLN A 26 6.50 -0.43 -14.74
C GLN A 26 5.16 -0.86 -14.16
N LEU A 27 5.09 -1.08 -12.84
CA LEU A 27 3.82 -1.40 -12.17
C LEU A 27 2.77 -0.30 -12.36
N LEU A 28 3.12 0.98 -12.19
CA LEU A 28 2.19 2.09 -12.36
C LEU A 28 1.73 2.24 -13.81
N ASP A 29 2.60 1.96 -14.78
CA ASP A 29 2.27 1.96 -16.20
C ASP A 29 1.36 0.78 -16.56
N GLU A 30 1.64 -0.42 -16.04
CA GLU A 30 0.75 -1.59 -16.16
C GLU A 30 -0.64 -1.25 -15.61
N ILE A 31 -0.70 -0.75 -14.38
CA ILE A 31 -1.95 -0.33 -13.73
C ILE A 31 -2.69 0.77 -14.53
N GLY A 32 -1.95 1.68 -15.15
CA GLY A 32 -2.48 2.84 -15.87
C GLY A 32 -2.98 2.53 -17.29
N THR A 33 -2.69 1.35 -17.83
CA THR A 33 -3.13 0.95 -19.18
C THR A 33 -4.38 0.07 -19.14
N THR A 34 -5.25 0.21 -20.14
CA THR A 34 -6.46 -0.61 -20.32
C THR A 34 -6.20 -2.10 -20.53
N GLN A 35 -4.94 -2.50 -20.78
CA GLN A 35 -4.50 -3.88 -21.00
C GLN A 35 -3.70 -4.48 -19.83
N GLY A 36 -3.39 -3.70 -18.79
CA GLY A 36 -2.60 -4.20 -17.66
C GLY A 36 -3.41 -4.91 -16.57
N LEU A 37 -2.75 -5.17 -15.45
CA LEU A 37 -3.36 -5.92 -14.35
C LEU A 37 -4.52 -5.12 -13.74
N PRO A 38 -5.72 -5.72 -13.62
CA PRO A 38 -6.86 -5.03 -13.05
C PRO A 38 -6.62 -4.74 -11.56
N TRP A 39 -7.13 -3.60 -11.10
CA TRP A 39 -7.30 -3.38 -9.67
C TRP A 39 -8.25 -4.40 -9.07
N LEU A 40 -7.91 -4.91 -7.88
CA LEU A 40 -8.88 -5.61 -7.07
C LEU A 40 -9.91 -4.60 -6.57
N LYS A 41 -11.12 -4.66 -7.12
CA LYS A 41 -12.26 -3.94 -6.56
C LYS A 41 -12.77 -4.70 -5.35
N VAL A 42 -12.53 -4.15 -4.15
CA VAL A 42 -13.03 -4.71 -2.90
C VAL A 42 -14.53 -4.42 -2.80
N GLU A 43 -15.33 -5.47 -2.70
CA GLU A 43 -16.77 -5.35 -2.50
C GLU A 43 -17.08 -4.85 -1.09
N SER A 44 -18.01 -3.91 -0.98
CA SER A 44 -18.38 -3.26 0.28
C SER A 44 -19.87 -2.96 0.31
N SER A 45 -20.43 -2.89 1.52
CA SER A 45 -21.83 -2.50 1.79
C SER A 45 -21.88 -1.33 2.76
N ASP A 46 -22.95 -0.53 2.69
CA ASP A 46 -23.20 0.58 3.61
C ASP A 46 -23.56 0.10 5.03
N THR A 47 -24.14 -1.09 5.16
CA THR A 47 -24.71 -1.56 6.43
C THR A 47 -23.83 -2.57 7.15
N LYS A 48 -23.19 -3.48 6.41
CA LYS A 48 -22.40 -4.59 6.97
C LYS A 48 -21.05 -4.75 6.29
N TYR A 49 -20.11 -5.38 7.00
CA TYR A 49 -18.86 -5.81 6.40
C TYR A 49 -19.11 -6.94 5.39
N ILE A 50 -18.56 -6.79 4.19
CA ILE A 50 -18.52 -7.84 3.16
C ILE A 50 -17.13 -8.50 3.21
N PRO A 51 -17.05 -9.83 3.34
CA PRO A 51 -15.79 -10.55 3.24
C PRO A 51 -15.39 -10.72 1.78
N ASN A 52 -14.16 -10.32 1.46
CA ASN A 52 -13.51 -10.52 0.18
C ASN A 52 -12.37 -11.52 0.40
N LEU A 53 -12.51 -12.73 -0.15
CA LEU A 53 -11.53 -13.79 0.02
C LEU A 53 -10.47 -13.69 -1.09
N VAL A 54 -9.22 -13.53 -0.69
CA VAL A 54 -8.09 -13.39 -1.62
C VAL A 54 -6.90 -14.20 -1.15
N ARG A 55 -5.98 -14.50 -2.07
CA ARG A 55 -4.67 -15.03 -1.76
C ARG A 55 -3.59 -14.13 -2.34
N VAL A 56 -2.56 -13.84 -1.54
CA VAL A 56 -1.39 -13.08 -1.99
C VAL A 56 -0.57 -13.98 -2.90
N CYS A 57 -0.23 -13.48 -4.09
CA CYS A 57 0.63 -14.18 -5.02
C CYS A 57 2.10 -14.08 -4.57
N PRO A 58 2.94 -15.06 -4.93
CA PRO A 58 4.39 -14.95 -4.77
C PRO A 58 4.93 -13.64 -5.38
N LYS A 59 6.09 -13.23 -4.88
CA LYS A 59 6.76 -12.02 -5.37
C LYS A 59 7.05 -12.08 -6.87
N ARG A 60 7.02 -10.91 -7.50
CA ARG A 60 7.54 -10.75 -8.87
C ARG A 60 9.06 -10.91 -8.88
N PRO A 61 9.68 -11.33 -10.00
CA PRO A 61 11.14 -11.46 -10.10
C PRO A 61 11.89 -10.19 -9.69
N GLU A 62 11.37 -9.03 -10.09
CA GLU A 62 11.93 -7.70 -9.84
C GLU A 62 11.61 -7.16 -8.43
N TRP A 63 10.78 -7.85 -7.64
CA TRP A 63 10.45 -7.43 -6.28
C TRP A 63 11.28 -8.16 -5.22
N THR A 64 11.71 -7.42 -4.20
CA THR A 64 12.37 -7.99 -3.03
C THR A 64 11.38 -8.80 -2.18
N HIS A 65 10.13 -8.34 -2.10
CA HIS A 65 9.06 -8.91 -1.27
C HIS A 65 7.81 -9.20 -2.11
N PRO A 66 6.82 -9.97 -1.61
CA PRO A 66 5.54 -10.17 -2.30
C PRO A 66 4.66 -8.91 -2.38
N TYR A 67 5.20 -7.77 -1.92
CA TYR A 67 4.60 -6.46 -1.97
C TYR A 67 5.63 -5.41 -2.37
N GLN A 68 5.18 -4.32 -2.98
CA GLN A 68 5.99 -3.16 -3.32
C GLN A 68 5.45 -1.93 -2.59
N ILE A 69 6.28 -1.29 -1.77
CA ILE A 69 5.94 -0.03 -1.10
C ILE A 69 6.44 1.12 -1.95
N THR A 70 5.57 2.06 -2.27
CA THR A 70 5.87 3.19 -3.13
C THR A 70 5.35 4.50 -2.54
N PRO A 71 6.19 5.54 -2.41
CA PRO A 71 5.73 6.89 -2.13
C PRO A 71 5.19 7.51 -3.42
N VAL A 72 3.94 7.96 -3.40
CA VAL A 72 3.27 8.57 -4.56
C VAL A 72 2.67 9.93 -4.22
N HIS A 73 2.58 10.80 -5.22
CA HIS A 73 1.69 11.95 -5.27
C HIS A 73 0.44 11.59 -6.08
N TYR A 74 -0.68 12.20 -5.71
CA TYR A 74 -1.92 12.18 -6.47
C TYR A 74 -2.10 13.53 -7.13
N LEU A 75 -1.98 13.59 -8.47
CA LEU A 75 -1.91 14.84 -9.22
C LEU A 75 -3.06 14.98 -10.21
N GLY A 76 -3.53 16.21 -10.36
CA GLY A 76 -4.54 16.60 -11.34
C GLY A 76 -5.96 16.15 -11.01
N PRO A 77 -6.94 16.49 -11.87
CA PRO A 77 -8.36 16.22 -11.64
C PRO A 77 -8.71 14.73 -11.65
N GLN A 78 -7.85 13.89 -12.24
CA GLN A 78 -8.01 12.44 -12.31
C GLN A 78 -7.27 11.69 -11.19
N ASN A 79 -6.65 12.39 -10.23
CA ASN A 79 -5.83 11.78 -9.17
C ASN A 79 -4.78 10.80 -9.70
N ARG A 80 -4.05 11.19 -10.76
CA ARG A 80 -3.00 10.34 -11.34
C ARG A 80 -1.91 10.09 -10.29
N MET A 81 -1.57 8.82 -10.10
CA MET A 81 -0.46 8.43 -9.23
C MET A 81 0.88 8.68 -9.93
N VAL A 82 1.77 9.40 -9.25
CA VAL A 82 3.14 9.66 -9.72
C VAL A 82 4.10 9.40 -8.57
N ILE A 83 5.18 8.65 -8.80
CA ILE A 83 6.19 8.36 -7.77
C ILE A 83 6.79 9.67 -7.25
N CYS A 84 7.01 9.77 -5.94
CA CYS A 84 7.75 10.86 -5.32
C CYS A 84 9.26 10.58 -5.38
N PRO A 85 10.07 11.32 -6.18
CA PRO A 85 11.51 11.06 -6.26
C PRO A 85 12.25 11.32 -4.95
N LYS A 86 11.78 12.30 -4.16
CA LYS A 86 12.38 12.67 -2.88
C LYS A 86 12.30 11.53 -1.88
N GLU A 87 11.09 11.01 -1.66
CA GLU A 87 10.86 9.90 -0.72
C GLU A 87 11.40 8.58 -1.26
N ALA A 88 11.51 8.44 -2.59
CA ALA A 88 12.18 7.31 -3.24
C ALA A 88 13.72 7.42 -3.24
N VAL A 89 14.29 8.51 -2.69
CA VAL A 89 15.74 8.76 -2.64
C VAL A 89 16.38 8.75 -4.05
N SER A 90 15.61 9.14 -5.08
CA SER A 90 16.07 9.20 -6.47
C SER A 90 16.31 10.62 -6.98
N GLY A 91 15.95 11.65 -6.20
CA GLY A 91 16.26 13.04 -6.52
C GLY A 91 15.34 14.05 -5.85
N GLU A 92 15.43 15.30 -6.29
CA GLU A 92 14.52 16.36 -5.86
C GLU A 92 13.10 16.14 -6.42
N CYS A 93 12.07 16.52 -5.65
CA CYS A 93 10.68 16.41 -6.07
C CYS A 93 10.01 17.78 -6.15
N PRO A 94 9.65 18.27 -7.36
CA PRO A 94 9.02 19.58 -7.52
C PRO A 94 7.65 19.66 -6.83
N VAL A 95 6.94 18.53 -6.70
CA VAL A 95 5.66 18.48 -5.99
C VAL A 95 5.86 18.66 -4.48
N CYS A 96 6.89 18.04 -3.90
CA CYS A 96 7.25 18.27 -2.50
C CYS A 96 7.68 19.71 -2.25
N VAL A 97 8.44 20.32 -3.18
CA VAL A 97 8.81 21.73 -3.10
C VAL A 97 7.56 22.63 -3.14
N GLN A 98 6.64 22.38 -4.07
CA GLN A 98 5.38 23.13 -4.14
C GLN A 98 4.50 22.94 -2.90
N SER A 99 4.45 21.72 -2.36
CA SER A 99 3.76 21.42 -1.09
C SER A 99 4.33 22.25 0.06
N TRP A 100 5.65 22.38 0.13
CA TRP A 100 6.34 23.21 1.12
C TRP A 100 6.04 24.70 0.95
N ILE A 101 6.07 25.23 -0.28
CA ILE A 101 5.71 26.62 -0.57
C ILE A 101 4.28 26.93 -0.10
N PHE A 102 3.32 26.03 -0.34
CA PHE A 102 1.96 26.22 0.16
C PHE A 102 1.87 26.17 1.69
N PHE A 103 2.69 25.35 2.33
CA PHE A 103 2.75 25.27 3.79
C PHE A 103 3.30 26.58 4.39
N GLU A 104 4.37 27.13 3.82
CA GLU A 104 4.95 28.41 4.24
C GLU A 104 3.99 29.59 4.02
N ALA A 105 3.15 29.53 2.99
CA ALA A 105 2.07 30.49 2.74
C ALA A 105 0.80 30.25 3.60
N ASP A 106 0.88 29.44 4.65
CA ASP A 106 -0.23 29.01 5.54
C ASP A 106 -1.43 28.34 4.81
N ASN A 107 -1.25 27.90 3.56
CA ASN A 107 -2.23 27.12 2.82
C ASN A 107 -2.07 25.62 3.10
N LYS A 108 -2.35 25.24 4.35
CA LYS A 108 -2.19 23.85 4.85
C LYS A 108 -3.03 22.84 4.07
N LYS A 109 -4.19 23.24 3.55
CA LYS A 109 -5.06 22.37 2.75
C LYS A 109 -4.39 21.97 1.44
N ALA A 110 -3.90 22.94 0.68
CA ALA A 110 -3.21 22.67 -0.58
C ALA A 110 -1.89 21.92 -0.35
N ALA A 111 -1.13 22.31 0.68
CA ALA A 111 0.09 21.61 1.07
C ALA A 111 -0.18 20.12 1.36
N GLY A 112 -1.22 19.82 2.13
CA GLY A 112 -1.62 18.45 2.47
C GLY A 112 -2.08 17.62 1.28
N GLN A 113 -2.72 18.23 0.28
CA GLN A 113 -3.12 17.55 -0.97
C GLN A 113 -1.91 17.12 -1.80
N LEU A 114 -0.84 17.93 -1.81
CA LEU A 114 0.38 17.63 -2.56
C LEU A 114 1.37 16.75 -1.81
N ARG A 115 1.15 16.48 -0.51
CA ARG A 115 2.06 15.64 0.27
C ARG A 115 2.08 14.22 -0.31
N SER A 116 3.28 13.64 -0.38
CA SER A 116 3.46 12.24 -0.75
C SER A 116 2.75 11.32 0.24
N LYS A 117 2.22 10.22 -0.27
CA LYS A 117 1.57 9.16 0.50
C LYS A 117 2.23 7.83 0.16
N PHE A 118 2.47 6.99 1.16
CA PHE A 118 2.94 5.63 0.94
C PHE A 118 1.76 4.73 0.57
N ARG A 119 1.91 4.03 -0.54
CA ARG A 119 1.02 2.95 -0.98
C ARG A 119 1.80 1.65 -1.04
N THR A 120 1.13 0.56 -0.71
CA THR A 120 1.68 -0.79 -0.86
C THR A 120 0.86 -1.53 -1.90
N PHE A 121 1.53 -2.14 -2.86
CA PHE A 121 0.90 -2.93 -3.91
C PHE A 121 1.24 -4.41 -3.73
N LEU A 122 0.23 -5.27 -3.87
CA LEU A 122 0.38 -6.72 -3.83
C LEU A 122 -0.31 -7.32 -5.05
N ASN A 123 0.28 -8.36 -5.64
CA ASN A 123 -0.46 -9.21 -6.57
C ASN A 123 -1.31 -10.18 -5.76
N VAL A 124 -2.58 -10.33 -6.14
CA VAL A 124 -3.53 -11.22 -5.47
C VAL A 124 -4.39 -11.96 -6.47
N VAL A 125 -4.91 -13.12 -6.07
CA VAL A 125 -5.99 -13.82 -6.77
C VAL A 125 -7.22 -13.88 -5.87
N LYS A 126 -8.41 -13.85 -6.48
CA LYS A 126 -9.66 -14.10 -5.76
C LYS A 126 -9.84 -15.60 -5.56
N ILE A 127 -10.34 -15.97 -4.39
CA ILE A 127 -10.61 -17.37 -4.07
C ILE A 127 -12.05 -17.54 -3.59
N ASN A 128 -12.59 -18.74 -3.78
CA ASN A 128 -13.88 -19.15 -3.26
C ASN A 128 -13.75 -19.57 -1.79
N LYS A 129 -14.91 -19.83 -1.15
CA LYS A 129 -14.95 -20.27 0.26
C LYS A 129 -14.26 -21.62 0.51
N ASP A 130 -14.18 -22.46 -0.50
CA ASP A 130 -13.48 -23.75 -0.47
C ASP A 130 -11.96 -23.62 -0.71
N GLY A 131 -11.47 -22.40 -0.97
CA GLY A 131 -10.06 -22.11 -1.26
C GLY A 131 -9.65 -22.27 -2.72
N SER A 132 -10.57 -22.70 -3.61
CA SER A 132 -10.33 -22.74 -5.05
C SER A 132 -10.23 -21.34 -5.65
N LEU A 133 -9.63 -21.20 -6.84
CA LEU A 133 -9.61 -19.92 -7.55
C LEU A 133 -11.02 -19.54 -7.99
N ALA A 134 -11.44 -18.31 -7.66
CA ALA A 134 -12.73 -17.78 -8.12
C ALA A 134 -12.65 -17.31 -9.57
N GLU A 135 -11.49 -16.80 -9.98
CA GLU A 135 -11.21 -16.31 -11.33
C GLU A 135 -9.75 -16.63 -11.68
N GLU A 136 -9.48 -17.04 -12.92
CA GLU A 136 -8.12 -17.26 -13.44
C GLU A 136 -7.45 -15.93 -13.82
N LYS A 137 -7.43 -14.99 -12.87
CA LYS A 137 -6.91 -13.65 -13.07
C LYS A 137 -6.16 -13.15 -11.85
N ILE A 138 -5.00 -12.53 -12.09
CA ILE A 138 -4.24 -11.81 -11.08
C ILE A 138 -4.73 -10.36 -11.03
N PHE A 139 -4.94 -9.85 -9.83
CA PHE A 139 -5.33 -8.48 -9.54
C PHE A 139 -4.24 -7.76 -8.76
N VAL A 140 -4.22 -6.43 -8.85
CA VAL A 140 -3.42 -5.59 -7.97
C VAL A 140 -4.26 -5.13 -6.79
N LEU A 141 -3.85 -5.47 -5.58
CA LEU A 141 -4.37 -4.91 -4.34
C LEU A 141 -3.51 -3.72 -3.93
N GLY A 142 -4.11 -2.52 -3.89
CA GLY A 142 -3.51 -1.31 -3.33
C GLY A 142 -3.93 -1.10 -1.89
N LEU A 143 -2.97 -0.91 -1.00
CA LEU A 143 -3.19 -0.58 0.41
C LEU A 143 -2.55 0.77 0.73
N ASN A 144 -3.21 1.56 1.58
CA ASN A 144 -2.55 2.71 2.19
C ASN A 144 -1.65 2.29 3.36
N GLN A 145 -0.82 3.22 3.83
CA GLN A 145 0.07 3.00 4.97
C GLN A 145 -0.65 2.44 6.21
N MET A 146 -1.88 2.90 6.48
CA MET A 146 -2.64 2.46 7.65
C MET A 146 -3.08 1.00 7.54
N GLN A 147 -3.56 0.58 6.37
CA GLN A 147 -3.98 -0.80 6.11
C GLN A 147 -2.80 -1.77 6.10
N PHE A 148 -1.64 -1.33 5.60
CA PHE A 148 -0.48 -2.20 5.48
C PHE A 148 0.38 -2.24 6.74
N SER A 149 0.71 -1.08 7.32
CA SER A 149 1.66 -0.94 8.45
C SER A 149 1.04 -0.38 9.74
N GLY A 150 -0.21 0.08 9.70
CA GLY A 150 -0.89 0.66 10.85
C GLY A 150 -0.38 2.07 11.22
N LYS A 151 -0.83 2.58 12.38
CA LYS A 151 -0.37 3.88 12.89
C LYS A 151 1.06 3.76 13.42
N ARG A 152 1.91 4.74 13.10
CA ARG A 152 3.26 4.82 13.65
C ARG A 152 3.22 4.85 15.18
N GLY A 153 3.96 3.94 15.81
CA GLY A 153 4.03 3.83 17.27
C GLY A 153 2.82 3.16 17.93
N ALA A 154 1.87 2.65 17.16
CA ALA A 154 0.82 1.79 17.71
C ALA A 154 1.43 0.47 18.19
N LYS A 155 0.98 0.02 19.35
CA LYS A 155 1.16 -1.36 19.80
C LYS A 155 -0.09 -2.12 19.38
N PHE A 156 0.11 -3.23 18.68
CA PHE A 156 -0.98 -4.09 18.25
C PHE A 156 -1.06 -5.30 19.18
N ASP A 157 -2.27 -5.68 19.55
CA ASP A 157 -2.52 -6.98 20.16
C ASP A 157 -2.52 -8.03 19.05
N LEU A 158 -1.52 -8.92 19.06
CA LEU A 158 -1.36 -9.95 18.04
C LEU A 158 -2.44 -11.04 18.10
N ASP A 159 -3.20 -11.10 19.20
CA ASP A 159 -4.31 -12.03 19.37
C ASP A 159 -5.61 -11.49 18.75
N GLU A 160 -5.73 -10.17 18.57
CA GLU A 160 -6.89 -9.51 17.93
C GLU A 160 -6.67 -9.28 16.42
N GLU A 161 -6.66 -10.37 15.64
CA GLU A 161 -6.37 -10.33 14.19
C GLU A 161 -7.27 -9.43 13.35
N GLY A 162 -8.48 -9.12 13.82
CA GLY A 162 -9.44 -8.30 13.10
C GLY A 162 -8.96 -6.87 12.84
N ASP A 163 -8.09 -6.35 13.70
CA ASP A 163 -7.61 -4.96 13.67
C ASP A 163 -6.13 -4.84 13.30
N LEU A 164 -5.48 -5.96 13.00
CA LEU A 164 -4.07 -6.00 12.62
C LEU A 164 -3.87 -5.46 11.20
N PRO A 165 -2.90 -4.56 10.99
CA PRO A 165 -2.49 -4.20 9.64
C PRO A 165 -1.80 -5.41 8.98
N LEU A 166 -1.86 -5.50 7.65
CA LEU A 166 -1.43 -6.69 6.91
C LEU A 166 0.01 -7.12 7.23
N PHE A 167 0.91 -6.17 7.50
CA PHE A 167 2.30 -6.47 7.82
C PHE A 167 2.47 -7.30 9.10
N GLU A 168 1.61 -7.12 10.11
CA GLU A 168 1.71 -7.91 11.34
C GLU A 168 1.35 -9.38 11.07
N PHE A 169 0.55 -9.69 10.05
CA PHE A 169 0.36 -11.06 9.59
C PHE A 169 1.64 -11.66 8.99
N PHE A 170 2.40 -10.89 8.21
CA PHE A 170 3.71 -11.36 7.69
C PHE A 170 4.70 -11.64 8.83
N LYS A 171 4.68 -10.83 9.90
CA LYS A 171 5.49 -11.09 11.10
C LYS A 171 5.05 -12.32 11.87
N LYS A 172 3.74 -12.47 12.09
CA LYS A 172 3.16 -13.57 12.90
C LYS A 172 3.25 -14.91 12.18
N TYR A 173 3.00 -14.93 10.88
CA TYR A 173 2.81 -16.15 10.10
C TYR A 173 3.90 -16.45 9.07
N GLY A 174 4.84 -15.52 8.86
CA GLY A 174 5.87 -15.64 7.84
C GLY A 174 5.37 -15.30 6.44
N ASP A 175 5.88 -16.01 5.44
CA ASP A 175 5.56 -15.73 4.04
C ASP A 175 4.12 -16.15 3.67
N LEU A 176 3.20 -15.18 3.72
CA LEU A 176 1.80 -15.37 3.34
C LEU A 176 1.63 -15.71 1.86
N SER A 177 2.63 -15.40 1.02
CA SER A 177 2.57 -15.55 -0.44
C SER A 177 3.02 -16.90 -0.96
N HIS A 178 3.60 -17.73 -0.10
CA HIS A 178 4.14 -19.02 -0.49
C HIS A 178 3.05 -19.91 -1.12
N VAL A 179 3.39 -20.64 -2.20
CA VAL A 179 2.42 -21.43 -2.96
C VAL A 179 1.80 -22.54 -2.10
N GLU A 180 2.61 -23.22 -1.30
CA GLU A 180 2.15 -24.32 -0.45
C GLU A 180 1.74 -23.87 0.95
N THR A 181 2.64 -23.19 1.67
CA THR A 181 2.46 -22.80 3.09
C THR A 181 1.84 -21.42 3.29
N GLY A 182 1.57 -20.68 2.21
CA GLY A 182 0.95 -19.36 2.28
C GLY A 182 -0.48 -19.41 2.78
N ARG A 183 -1.04 -18.23 3.07
CA ARG A 183 -2.34 -18.11 3.73
C ARG A 183 -3.31 -17.30 2.91
N ASN A 184 -4.57 -17.72 2.97
CA ASN A 184 -5.69 -16.99 2.43
C ASN A 184 -6.04 -15.82 3.36
N LEU A 185 -6.41 -14.69 2.77
CA LEU A 185 -6.81 -13.48 3.48
C LEU A 185 -8.30 -13.23 3.33
N ILE A 186 -8.92 -12.74 4.39
CA ILE A 186 -10.30 -12.27 4.40
C ILE A 186 -10.28 -10.76 4.59
N ILE A 187 -10.44 -10.01 3.50
CA ILE A 187 -10.54 -8.55 3.55
C ILE A 187 -12.00 -8.19 3.81
N LYS A 188 -12.30 -7.69 5.01
CA LYS A 188 -13.63 -7.21 5.37
C LYS A 188 -13.74 -5.73 5.04
N ALA A 189 -14.71 -5.35 4.22
CA ALA A 189 -14.93 -3.95 3.86
C ALA A 189 -16.39 -3.52 4.09
N LYS A 190 -16.54 -2.32 4.63
CA LYS A 190 -17.81 -1.61 4.80
C LYS A 190 -17.58 -0.18 4.28
N LYS A 191 -18.56 0.38 3.58
CA LYS A 191 -18.49 1.77 3.15
C LYS A 191 -18.54 2.69 4.36
N ASP A 192 -17.61 3.64 4.41
CA ASP A 192 -17.61 4.65 5.43
C ASP A 192 -18.60 5.77 5.03
N THR A 193 -19.75 5.80 5.68
CA THR A 193 -20.79 6.81 5.44
C THR A 193 -20.38 8.20 5.97
N SER A 194 -19.28 8.30 6.72
CA SER A 194 -18.80 9.56 7.29
C SER A 194 -17.88 10.37 6.36
N ASN A 195 -17.40 9.78 5.25
CA ASN A 195 -16.50 10.47 4.32
C ASN A 195 -16.64 9.99 2.86
N PRO A 196 -17.59 10.54 2.08
CA PRO A 196 -17.91 10.07 0.72
C PRO A 196 -16.81 10.28 -0.34
N ASN A 197 -15.65 10.84 0.02
CA ASN A 197 -14.55 11.15 -0.90
C ASN A 197 -13.32 10.22 -0.76
N GLN A 198 -13.46 9.03 -0.15
CA GLN A 198 -12.36 8.07 0.06
C GLN A 198 -12.48 6.76 -0.73
N ASP A 199 -13.03 6.78 -1.94
CA ASP A 199 -12.91 5.64 -2.86
C ASP A 199 -11.55 5.69 -3.59
N PHE A 200 -10.43 5.28 -2.94
CA PHE A 200 -9.16 4.87 -3.59
C PHE A 200 -8.24 4.02 -2.68
#